data_AF-M5IPI7-F1
#
_entry.id   AF-M5IPI7-F1
#
_cell.length_a   1.000
_cell.length_b   1.000
_cell.length_c   1.000
_cell.angle_alpha   90.00
_cell.angle_beta   90.00
_cell.angle_gamma   90.00
#
_symmetry.space_group_name_H-M   'P 1'
#
loop_
_entity.id
_entity.type
_entity.pdbx_description
1 polymer ?
#
loop_
_entity_poly.entity_id
_entity_poly.type
_entity_poly.pdbx_seq_one_letter_code
_entity_poly.pdbx_strand_id
1 'polypeptide(L)'
;MAKQISKIKEPPTTSDPQNFDARADEFVACLPRFVTEANELAVEAEGNANAAQNSKEAAAASAEQAGQARDAAALSAQNLATAVNDAIECKQSAAKSANNAKKSETAVSEIKDGLADALDTLEAMKKISKDGFIDDTQTRTNLTYSSKKIDSDFSKTDHNHDTAYLSIEKFNEFNTKIVKKQNNLDFMVNFLQDVTADGVAVKIDDTSNSVYSFVEGSDLVLHVDNGKYFYIGAMGSGRTIISDEIKNPNRKNILKRHQDLAPYPSAEVLFLYKIGDLLYFRRSSFFYVYNTKTEEWVETNSSMGDSLDKMERMHFIDPKFAVTRHYSGLKIKGVNGGNYINLDYAYSTVVIMQDYLIEMNDSAKTVKAYKIVVEGGNASKRPIDISQVPYHDSYISLAPISSHYYDRGTKYYKKDDDLYYLETFEDGSVRGYALYKNKERLPIPIMPQSNEKLFLAQRTRFLINVYIGTDQTYTRMYDITGKGKIVRLPVGVLCAEETEQGIRIAYVPRLPADGKPRTFYEAILPYEIFSNEE
;
A
#
# COMPACT_ATOMS: atom_id res chain seq x y z
N MET A 1 8.22 -10.73 -60.07
CA MET A 1 9.42 -11.50 -60.46
C MET A 1 10.61 -10.81 -59.81
N ALA A 2 11.56 -11.56 -59.24
CA ALA A 2 12.77 -10.97 -58.66
C ALA A 2 13.51 -10.17 -59.73
N LYS A 3 14.03 -8.98 -59.40
CA LYS A 3 14.83 -8.23 -60.35
C LYS A 3 16.09 -9.02 -60.71
N GLN A 4 16.49 -8.94 -61.96
CA GLN A 4 17.66 -9.63 -62.49
C GLN A 4 18.49 -8.63 -63.28
N ILE A 5 19.81 -8.80 -63.20
CA ILE A 5 20.75 -8.00 -63.98
C ILE A 5 20.89 -8.64 -65.37
N SER A 6 20.69 -7.84 -66.40
CA SER A 6 20.88 -8.25 -67.79
C SER A 6 22.35 -8.54 -68.08
N LYS A 7 22.64 -9.58 -68.87
CA LYS A 7 24.02 -9.90 -69.27
C LYS A 7 24.64 -8.75 -70.08
N ILE A 8 25.82 -8.28 -69.66
CA ILE A 8 26.60 -7.28 -70.40
C ILE A 8 27.14 -7.91 -71.69
N LYS A 9 27.29 -7.08 -72.75
CA LYS A 9 27.94 -7.49 -74.01
C LYS A 9 29.41 -7.87 -73.78
N GLU A 10 30.00 -8.61 -74.70
CA GLU A 10 31.39 -9.03 -74.56
C GLU A 10 32.33 -7.82 -74.65
N PRO A 11 33.36 -7.75 -73.79
CA PRO A 11 34.32 -6.64 -73.84
C PRO A 11 35.15 -6.71 -75.14
N PRO A 12 35.64 -5.56 -75.63
CA PRO A 12 36.53 -5.54 -76.79
C PRO A 12 37.85 -6.27 -76.48
N THR A 13 38.45 -6.90 -77.48
CA THR A 13 39.70 -7.67 -77.34
C THR A 13 40.70 -7.31 -78.42
N THR A 14 41.96 -7.14 -78.03
CA THR A 14 43.07 -6.81 -78.95
C THR A 14 43.39 -7.94 -79.93
N SER A 15 42.83 -9.14 -79.72
CA SER A 15 42.93 -10.28 -80.65
C SER A 15 41.99 -10.18 -81.87
N ASP A 16 41.05 -9.23 -81.87
CA ASP A 16 40.12 -8.94 -82.97
C ASP A 16 40.06 -7.42 -83.25
N PRO A 17 41.13 -6.84 -83.83
CA PRO A 17 41.26 -5.39 -83.98
C PRO A 17 40.26 -4.80 -84.97
N GLN A 18 39.74 -5.58 -85.93
CA GLN A 18 38.78 -5.09 -86.92
C GLN A 18 37.41 -4.74 -86.31
N ASN A 19 37.04 -5.39 -85.19
CA ASN A 19 35.76 -5.17 -84.52
C ASN A 19 35.89 -4.50 -83.15
N PHE A 20 37.09 -4.03 -82.79
CA PHE A 20 37.40 -3.53 -81.43
C PHE A 20 36.52 -2.33 -81.06
N ASP A 21 36.48 -1.29 -81.90
CA ASP A 21 35.76 -0.05 -81.60
C ASP A 21 34.24 -0.28 -81.52
N ALA A 22 33.67 -1.06 -82.45
CA ALA A 22 32.25 -1.40 -82.43
C ALA A 22 31.84 -2.18 -81.17
N ARG A 23 32.68 -3.14 -80.72
CA ARG A 23 32.43 -3.86 -79.46
C ARG A 23 32.63 -2.98 -78.23
N ALA A 24 33.58 -2.04 -78.28
CA ALA A 24 33.80 -1.08 -77.21
C ALA A 24 32.58 -0.18 -77.01
N ASP A 25 32.02 0.35 -78.10
CA ASP A 25 30.82 1.19 -78.07
C ASP A 25 29.60 0.41 -77.55
N GLU A 26 29.38 -0.83 -78.03
CA GLU A 26 28.29 -1.69 -77.54
C GLU A 26 28.43 -2.07 -76.05
N PHE A 27 29.66 -2.32 -75.60
CA PHE A 27 29.95 -2.64 -74.20
C PHE A 27 29.70 -1.42 -73.30
N VAL A 28 30.24 -0.25 -73.67
CA VAL A 28 30.08 0.99 -72.91
C VAL A 28 28.62 1.43 -72.88
N ALA A 29 27.88 1.27 -73.98
CA ALA A 29 26.44 1.58 -74.04
C ALA A 29 25.60 0.72 -73.08
N CYS A 30 26.08 -0.47 -72.67
CA CYS A 30 25.38 -1.32 -71.70
C CYS A 30 25.62 -0.94 -70.24
N LEU A 31 26.69 -0.20 -69.92
CA LEU A 31 27.09 0.11 -68.53
C LEU A 31 26.04 0.92 -67.76
N PRO A 32 25.39 1.97 -68.34
CA PRO A 32 24.37 2.72 -67.61
C PRO A 32 23.20 1.83 -67.17
N ARG A 33 22.73 0.93 -68.05
CA ARG A 33 21.65 -0.02 -67.72
C ARG A 33 22.08 -0.99 -66.62
N PHE A 34 23.30 -1.53 -66.68
CA PHE A 34 23.82 -2.40 -65.65
C PHE A 34 23.85 -1.71 -64.27
N VAL A 35 24.30 -0.45 -64.22
CA VAL A 35 24.31 0.33 -62.98
C VAL A 35 22.90 0.53 -62.44
N THR A 36 21.93 0.86 -63.31
CA THR A 36 20.52 0.99 -62.90
C THR A 36 19.97 -0.32 -62.33
N GLU A 37 20.13 -1.44 -63.04
CA GLU A 37 19.62 -2.75 -62.61
C GLU A 37 20.30 -3.23 -61.31
N ALA A 38 21.61 -2.99 -61.15
CA ALA A 38 22.35 -3.33 -59.94
C ALA A 38 21.87 -2.53 -58.72
N ASN A 39 21.67 -1.22 -58.87
CA ASN A 39 21.13 -0.37 -57.81
C ASN A 39 19.71 -0.76 -57.43
N GLU A 40 18.87 -1.07 -58.43
CA GLU A 40 17.51 -1.52 -58.20
C GLU A 40 17.45 -2.87 -57.47
N LEU A 41 18.34 -3.81 -57.79
CA LEU A 41 18.45 -5.09 -57.08
C LEU A 41 18.97 -4.90 -55.65
N ALA A 42 19.90 -3.98 -55.42
CA ALA A 42 20.37 -3.65 -54.08
C ALA A 42 19.24 -3.12 -53.18
N VAL A 43 18.39 -2.23 -53.71
CA VAL A 43 17.20 -1.72 -53.00
C VAL A 43 16.21 -2.84 -52.68
N GLU A 44 15.97 -3.77 -53.63
CA GLU A 44 15.09 -4.93 -53.39
C GLU A 44 15.67 -5.86 -52.31
N ALA A 45 16.97 -6.13 -52.34
CA ALA A 45 17.65 -6.97 -51.36
C ALA A 45 17.58 -6.35 -49.95
N GLU A 46 17.78 -5.04 -49.83
CA GLU A 46 17.63 -4.31 -48.57
C GLU A 46 16.17 -4.37 -48.06
N GLY A 47 15.19 -4.14 -48.94
CA GLY A 47 13.78 -4.26 -48.61
C GLY A 47 13.41 -5.65 -48.10
N ASN A 48 13.89 -6.71 -48.78
CA ASN A 48 13.66 -8.09 -48.39
C ASN A 48 14.33 -8.46 -47.05
N ALA A 49 15.55 -7.97 -46.81
CA ALA A 49 16.24 -8.17 -45.54
C ALA A 49 15.47 -7.52 -44.37
N ASN A 50 14.98 -6.30 -44.57
CA ASN A 50 14.15 -5.60 -43.60
C ASN A 50 12.82 -6.32 -43.35
N ALA A 51 12.16 -6.80 -44.40
CA ALA A 51 10.92 -7.57 -44.27
C ALA A 51 11.14 -8.89 -43.49
N ALA A 52 12.24 -9.59 -43.76
CA ALA A 52 12.61 -10.81 -43.05
C ALA A 52 12.92 -10.54 -41.56
N GLN A 53 13.62 -9.45 -41.26
CA GLN A 53 13.91 -9.05 -39.88
C GLN A 53 12.61 -8.70 -39.12
N ASN A 54 11.71 -7.92 -39.73
CA ASN A 54 10.40 -7.61 -39.14
C ASN A 54 9.55 -8.86 -38.90
N SER A 55 9.56 -9.81 -39.83
CA SER A 55 8.84 -11.08 -39.69
C SER A 55 9.39 -11.92 -38.53
N LYS A 56 10.72 -11.95 -38.36
CA LYS A 56 11.37 -12.62 -37.22
C LYS A 56 10.97 -12.00 -35.88
N GLU A 57 10.94 -10.66 -35.80
CA GLU A 57 10.53 -9.94 -34.59
C GLU A 57 9.06 -10.19 -34.25
N ALA A 58 8.17 -10.16 -35.26
CA ALA A 58 6.75 -10.48 -35.07
C ALA A 58 6.53 -11.93 -34.60
N ALA A 59 7.31 -12.88 -35.13
CA ALA A 59 7.26 -14.28 -34.71
C ALA A 59 7.74 -14.46 -33.25
N ALA A 60 8.80 -13.75 -32.85
CA ALA A 60 9.29 -13.76 -31.48
C ALA A 60 8.25 -13.18 -30.49
N ALA A 61 7.62 -12.06 -30.84
CA ALA A 61 6.55 -11.46 -30.04
C ALA A 61 5.33 -12.39 -29.90
N SER A 62 4.95 -13.08 -30.99
CA SER A 62 3.84 -14.05 -30.96
C SER A 62 4.15 -15.24 -30.04
N ALA A 63 5.39 -15.73 -30.03
CA ALA A 63 5.83 -16.81 -29.15
C ALA A 63 5.79 -16.40 -27.67
N GLU A 64 6.17 -15.16 -27.36
CA GLU A 64 6.11 -14.61 -26.01
C GLU A 64 4.66 -14.48 -25.52
N GLN A 65 3.76 -13.94 -26.36
CA GLN A 65 2.33 -13.85 -26.04
C GLN A 65 1.70 -15.23 -25.79
N ALA A 66 2.07 -16.25 -26.56
CA ALA A 66 1.61 -17.62 -26.33
C ALA A 66 2.12 -18.17 -24.98
N GLY A 67 3.35 -17.83 -24.58
CA GLY A 67 3.90 -18.17 -23.26
C GLY A 67 3.11 -17.53 -22.12
N GLN A 68 2.82 -16.23 -22.23
CA GLN A 68 2.03 -15.50 -21.24
C GLN A 68 0.60 -16.07 -21.11
N ALA A 69 -0.05 -16.40 -22.23
CA ALA A 69 -1.39 -17.00 -22.23
C ALA A 69 -1.40 -18.38 -21.53
N ARG A 70 -0.36 -19.19 -21.74
CA ARG A 70 -0.18 -20.47 -21.05
C ARG A 70 -0.03 -20.28 -19.54
N ASP A 71 0.79 -19.33 -19.13
CA ASP A 71 1.07 -19.08 -17.70
C ASP A 71 -0.18 -18.51 -16.99
N ALA A 72 -0.96 -17.65 -17.65
CA ALA A 72 -2.24 -17.16 -17.17
C ALA A 72 -3.29 -18.28 -16.99
N ALA A 73 -3.33 -19.24 -17.92
CA ALA A 73 -4.18 -20.42 -17.82
C ALA A 73 -3.75 -21.32 -16.65
N ALA A 74 -2.45 -21.50 -16.43
CA ALA A 74 -1.92 -22.27 -15.30
C ALA A 74 -2.28 -21.62 -13.95
N LEU A 75 -2.17 -20.30 -13.84
CA LEU A 75 -2.54 -19.57 -12.62
C LEU A 75 -4.05 -19.69 -12.34
N SER A 76 -4.88 -19.58 -13.38
CA SER A 76 -6.32 -19.74 -13.24
C SER A 76 -6.71 -21.15 -12.77
N ALA A 77 -6.00 -22.19 -13.24
CA ALA A 77 -6.18 -23.56 -12.74
C ALA A 77 -5.78 -23.71 -11.26
N GLN A 78 -4.70 -23.05 -10.82
CA GLN A 78 -4.28 -23.03 -9.41
C GLN A 78 -5.31 -22.33 -8.52
N ASN A 79 -5.82 -21.17 -8.96
CA ASN A 79 -6.86 -20.43 -8.23
C ASN A 79 -8.15 -21.26 -8.08
N LEU A 80 -8.54 -21.99 -9.13
CA LEU A 80 -9.69 -22.89 -9.06
C LEU A 80 -9.44 -24.04 -8.06
N ALA A 81 -8.23 -24.62 -8.03
CA ALA A 81 -7.89 -25.66 -7.06
C ALA A 81 -7.97 -25.14 -5.61
N THR A 82 -7.48 -23.92 -5.34
CA THR A 82 -7.61 -23.27 -4.03
C THR A 82 -9.08 -23.03 -3.66
N ALA A 83 -9.88 -22.50 -4.59
CA ALA A 83 -11.31 -22.26 -4.36
C ALA A 83 -12.08 -23.56 -4.05
N VAL A 84 -11.70 -24.69 -4.67
CA VAL A 84 -12.26 -26.01 -4.36
C VAL A 84 -11.88 -26.45 -2.95
N ASN A 85 -10.64 -26.22 -2.52
CA ASN A 85 -10.21 -26.53 -1.15
C ASN A 85 -10.94 -25.67 -0.12
N ASP A 86 -11.07 -24.37 -0.34
CA ASP A 86 -11.85 -23.45 0.51
C ASP A 86 -13.32 -23.94 0.66
N ALA A 87 -13.92 -24.41 -0.44
CA ALA A 87 -15.27 -24.96 -0.42
C ALA A 87 -15.37 -26.27 0.38
N ILE A 88 -14.36 -27.14 0.30
CA ILE A 88 -14.27 -28.37 1.10
C ILE A 88 -14.18 -28.03 2.59
N GLU A 89 -13.33 -27.08 2.97
CA GLU A 89 -13.16 -26.66 4.35
C GLU A 89 -14.44 -26.00 4.91
N CYS A 90 -15.10 -25.15 4.12
CA CYS A 90 -16.39 -24.56 4.48
C CYS A 90 -17.44 -25.64 4.78
N LYS A 91 -17.51 -26.68 3.94
CA LYS A 91 -18.40 -27.83 4.17
C LYS A 91 -18.07 -28.58 5.47
N GLN A 92 -16.80 -28.75 5.80
CA GLN A 92 -16.38 -29.39 7.06
C GLN A 92 -16.73 -28.54 8.28
N SER A 93 -16.51 -27.22 8.21
CA SER A 93 -16.87 -26.28 9.27
C SER A 93 -18.38 -26.24 9.50
N ALA A 94 -19.19 -26.21 8.43
CA ALA A 94 -20.65 -26.30 8.53
C ALA A 94 -21.10 -27.60 9.22
N ALA A 95 -20.46 -28.74 8.92
CA ALA A 95 -20.74 -30.02 9.57
C ALA A 95 -20.39 -30.03 11.07
N LYS A 96 -19.26 -29.39 11.46
CA LYS A 96 -18.89 -29.23 12.88
C LYS A 96 -19.89 -28.37 13.63
N SER A 97 -20.31 -27.25 13.04
CA SER A 97 -21.32 -26.36 13.64
C SER A 97 -22.66 -27.07 13.83
N ALA A 98 -23.10 -27.87 12.84
CA ALA A 98 -24.31 -28.68 12.97
C ALA A 98 -24.22 -29.70 14.12
N ASN A 99 -23.07 -30.36 14.28
CA ASN A 99 -22.85 -31.30 15.39
C ASN A 99 -22.83 -30.60 16.75
N ASN A 100 -22.26 -29.41 16.86
CA ASN A 100 -22.26 -28.63 18.09
C ASN A 100 -23.67 -28.19 18.47
N ALA A 101 -24.47 -27.73 17.50
CA ALA A 101 -25.87 -27.40 17.73
C ALA A 101 -26.66 -28.58 18.30
N LYS A 102 -26.44 -29.80 17.77
CA LYS A 102 -27.09 -31.03 18.26
C LYS A 102 -26.66 -31.41 19.68
N LYS A 103 -25.39 -31.18 20.04
CA LYS A 103 -24.90 -31.36 21.42
C LYS A 103 -25.54 -30.36 22.37
N SER A 104 -25.65 -29.10 21.97
CA SER A 104 -26.33 -28.06 22.75
C SER A 104 -27.81 -28.39 22.97
N GLU A 105 -28.49 -28.90 21.95
CA GLU A 105 -29.88 -29.38 22.08
C GLU A 105 -30.01 -30.50 23.11
N THR A 106 -29.06 -31.45 23.13
CA THR A 106 -29.01 -32.53 24.13
C THR A 106 -28.79 -31.98 25.54
N ALA A 107 -27.82 -31.08 25.72
CA ALA A 107 -27.53 -30.45 27.00
C ALA A 107 -28.72 -29.64 27.56
N VAL A 108 -29.46 -28.96 26.68
CA VAL A 108 -30.69 -28.24 27.07
C VAL A 108 -31.77 -29.22 27.56
N SER A 109 -31.89 -30.39 26.93
CA SER A 109 -32.81 -31.44 27.41
C SER A 109 -32.39 -31.96 28.80
N GLU A 110 -31.11 -32.25 29.00
CA GLU A 110 -30.59 -32.71 30.29
C GLU A 110 -30.77 -31.67 31.40
N ILE A 111 -30.55 -30.38 31.12
CA ILE A 111 -30.82 -29.29 32.06
C ILE A 111 -32.31 -29.21 32.41
N LYS A 112 -33.18 -29.37 31.41
CA LYS A 112 -34.63 -29.35 31.62
C LYS A 112 -35.08 -30.48 32.54
N ASP A 113 -34.55 -31.68 32.33
CA ASP A 113 -34.86 -32.86 33.15
C ASP A 113 -34.32 -32.66 34.58
N GLY A 114 -33.07 -32.20 34.73
CA GLY A 114 -32.49 -31.89 36.04
C GLY A 114 -33.23 -30.77 36.80
N LEU A 115 -33.79 -29.79 36.08
CA LEU A 115 -34.63 -28.74 36.67
C LEU A 115 -35.97 -29.30 37.16
N ALA A 116 -36.56 -30.26 36.44
CA ALA A 116 -37.76 -30.95 36.89
C ALA A 116 -37.50 -31.74 38.18
N ASP A 117 -36.39 -32.48 38.24
CA ASP A 117 -35.97 -33.22 39.44
C ASP A 117 -35.72 -32.27 40.64
N ALA A 118 -35.12 -31.11 40.40
CA ALA A 118 -34.90 -30.08 41.42
C ALA A 118 -36.22 -29.47 41.92
N LEU A 119 -37.19 -29.25 41.03
CA LEU A 119 -38.54 -28.80 41.36
C LEU A 119 -39.27 -29.83 42.24
N ASP A 120 -39.21 -31.10 41.88
CA ASP A 120 -39.80 -32.18 42.66
C ASP A 120 -39.14 -32.31 44.04
N THR A 121 -37.81 -32.18 44.10
CA THR A 121 -37.05 -32.14 45.35
C THR A 121 -37.45 -30.96 46.22
N LEU A 122 -37.63 -29.78 45.63
CA LEU A 122 -38.06 -28.59 46.34
C LEU A 122 -39.49 -28.75 46.91
N GLU A 123 -40.41 -29.34 46.15
CA GLU A 123 -41.76 -29.65 46.66
C GLU A 123 -41.71 -30.68 47.80
N ALA A 124 -40.84 -31.69 47.71
CA ALA A 124 -40.61 -32.62 48.80
C ALA A 124 -40.04 -31.92 50.06
N MET A 125 -39.06 -31.02 49.90
CA MET A 125 -38.50 -30.22 50.99
C MET A 125 -39.53 -29.28 51.63
N LYS A 126 -40.38 -28.64 50.83
CA LYS A 126 -41.51 -27.84 51.34
C LYS A 126 -42.45 -28.67 52.19
N LYS A 127 -42.73 -29.91 51.78
CA LYS A 127 -43.56 -30.85 52.55
C LYS A 127 -42.92 -31.20 53.89
N ILE A 128 -41.62 -31.49 53.91
CA ILE A 128 -40.84 -31.71 55.14
C ILE A 128 -40.90 -30.49 56.06
N SER A 129 -40.70 -29.28 55.51
CA SER A 129 -40.78 -28.04 56.29
C SER A 129 -42.16 -27.78 56.88
N LYS A 130 -43.24 -28.27 56.24
CA LYS A 130 -44.61 -28.14 56.71
C LYS A 130 -44.92 -29.09 57.88
N ASP A 131 -44.20 -30.21 57.96
CA ASP A 131 -44.37 -31.27 58.97
C ASP A 131 -43.34 -31.18 60.13
N GLY A 132 -42.31 -30.33 60.00
CA GLY A 132 -41.29 -29.98 61.02
C GLY A 132 -39.93 -30.69 60.85
N PHE A 133 -38.82 -30.04 61.27
CA PHE A 133 -37.46 -30.62 61.24
C PHE A 133 -37.31 -31.80 62.22
N ILE A 134 -36.36 -32.69 61.91
CA ILE A 134 -36.00 -33.87 62.70
C ILE A 134 -35.59 -33.45 64.13
N ASP A 135 -36.29 -34.00 65.11
CA ASP A 135 -35.89 -34.06 66.51
C ASP A 135 -35.38 -35.49 66.77
N ASP A 136 -34.07 -35.68 66.88
CA ASP A 136 -33.44 -36.98 67.14
C ASP A 136 -33.76 -37.55 68.53
N THR A 137 -34.45 -36.79 69.40
CA THR A 137 -34.89 -37.26 70.71
C THR A 137 -36.32 -37.81 70.72
N GLN A 138 -37.08 -37.65 69.64
CA GLN A 138 -38.42 -38.20 69.50
C GLN A 138 -38.50 -39.21 68.37
N THR A 139 -38.89 -40.45 68.71
CA THR A 139 -39.24 -41.49 67.74
C THR A 139 -40.50 -41.10 66.97
N ARG A 140 -40.35 -40.26 65.95
CA ARG A 140 -41.39 -40.05 64.94
C ARG A 140 -41.12 -41.01 63.79
N THR A 141 -42.00 -42.00 63.63
CA THR A 141 -41.83 -43.19 62.79
C THR A 141 -41.86 -42.95 61.26
N ASN A 142 -41.73 -41.70 60.79
CA ASN A 142 -42.18 -41.33 59.44
C ASN A 142 -41.15 -40.49 58.61
N LEU A 143 -39.84 -40.79 58.58
CA LEU A 143 -38.86 -40.03 57.75
C LEU A 143 -37.87 -40.91 56.95
N THR A 144 -37.43 -40.41 55.77
CA THR A 144 -37.03 -41.22 54.59
C THR A 144 -35.54 -41.17 54.17
N TYR A 145 -34.61 -40.44 54.82
CA TYR A 145 -33.18 -40.40 54.40
C TYR A 145 -32.18 -40.39 55.59
N SER A 146 -31.04 -41.08 55.46
CA SER A 146 -29.98 -41.18 56.51
C SER A 146 -28.58 -40.82 56.01
N SER A 147 -27.70 -40.43 56.95
CA SER A 147 -26.35 -39.89 56.71
C SER A 147 -25.38 -40.83 55.97
N LYS A 148 -25.55 -42.15 56.06
CA LYS A 148 -24.64 -43.12 55.44
C LYS A 148 -24.67 -43.17 53.91
N LYS A 149 -25.69 -42.59 53.28
CA LYS A 149 -25.84 -42.63 51.82
C LYS A 149 -24.99 -41.58 51.10
N ILE A 150 -24.45 -40.60 51.82
CA ILE A 150 -23.72 -39.45 51.26
C ILE A 150 -22.23 -39.77 50.99
N ASP A 151 -21.60 -40.62 51.80
CA ASP A 151 -20.16 -40.92 51.69
C ASP A 151 -19.78 -41.85 50.51
N SER A 152 -20.77 -42.56 49.95
CA SER A 152 -20.58 -43.53 48.86
C SER A 152 -20.14 -42.88 47.54
N ASP A 153 -20.61 -41.67 47.25
CA ASP A 153 -20.69 -41.19 45.88
C ASP A 153 -19.45 -40.41 45.39
N PHE A 154 -18.42 -40.23 46.25
CA PHE A 154 -17.35 -39.25 46.02
C PHE A 154 -15.90 -39.78 45.90
N SER A 155 -15.63 -41.05 45.59
CA SER A 155 -14.23 -41.55 45.48
C SER A 155 -13.92 -42.50 44.30
N LYS A 156 -13.19 -42.07 43.24
CA LYS A 156 -12.40 -42.94 42.32
C LYS A 156 -11.21 -42.22 41.66
N THR A 157 -10.12 -42.97 41.41
CA THR A 157 -8.74 -42.57 41.02
C THR A 157 -8.23 -43.37 39.81
N ASP A 158 -7.86 -42.74 38.68
CA ASP A 158 -7.08 -43.37 37.57
C ASP A 158 -6.63 -42.30 36.52
N HIS A 159 -5.41 -41.71 36.60
CA HIS A 159 -4.84 -40.87 35.51
C HIS A 159 -3.34 -41.20 35.24
N ASN A 160 -2.99 -41.39 33.96
CA ASN A 160 -1.66 -41.84 33.46
C ASN A 160 -0.78 -40.63 33.04
N HIS A 161 0.51 -40.62 33.44
CA HIS A 161 1.36 -39.42 33.50
C HIS A 161 2.05 -38.99 32.16
N ASP A 162 2.25 -39.87 31.17
CA ASP A 162 2.99 -39.51 29.94
C ASP A 162 2.17 -38.71 28.92
N THR A 163 0.85 -38.89 28.90
CA THR A 163 -0.09 -38.04 28.15
C THR A 163 -0.14 -36.61 28.68
N ALA A 164 0.24 -36.40 29.95
CA ALA A 164 0.17 -35.09 30.59
C ALA A 164 1.26 -34.13 30.06
N TYR A 165 2.48 -34.58 29.79
CA TYR A 165 3.57 -33.69 29.36
C TYR A 165 3.40 -33.12 27.94
N LEU A 166 3.01 -33.94 26.96
CA LEU A 166 2.63 -33.47 25.62
C LEU A 166 1.38 -32.58 25.63
N SER A 167 0.49 -32.76 26.62
CA SER A 167 -0.63 -31.86 26.85
C SER A 167 -0.18 -30.54 27.47
N ILE A 168 0.81 -30.52 28.36
CA ILE A 168 1.32 -29.32 29.02
C ILE A 168 2.02 -28.39 28.02
N GLU A 169 2.84 -28.91 27.11
CA GLU A 169 3.54 -28.06 26.13
C GLU A 169 2.56 -27.43 25.13
N LYS A 170 1.62 -28.23 24.60
CA LYS A 170 0.50 -27.74 23.78
C LYS A 170 -0.43 -26.80 24.54
N PHE A 171 -0.65 -27.04 25.83
CA PHE A 171 -1.43 -26.19 26.72
C PHE A 171 -0.72 -24.88 27.00
N ASN A 172 0.61 -24.86 27.13
CA ASN A 172 1.39 -23.65 27.30
C ASN A 172 1.42 -22.82 26.02
N GLU A 173 1.55 -23.44 24.85
CA GLU A 173 1.38 -22.75 23.56
C GLU A 173 -0.04 -22.19 23.39
N PHE A 174 -1.06 -22.99 23.72
CA PHE A 174 -2.46 -22.58 23.69
C PHE A 174 -2.72 -21.44 24.67
N ASN A 175 -2.27 -21.54 25.91
CA ASN A 175 -2.38 -20.49 26.92
C ASN A 175 -1.66 -19.23 26.50
N THR A 176 -0.46 -19.34 25.90
CA THR A 176 0.26 -18.16 25.41
C THR A 176 -0.52 -17.45 24.30
N LYS A 177 -1.12 -18.21 23.38
CA LYS A 177 -2.00 -17.66 22.34
C LYS A 177 -3.28 -17.05 22.91
N ILE A 178 -3.92 -17.72 23.87
CA ILE A 178 -5.12 -17.23 24.58
C ILE A 178 -4.79 -15.94 25.34
N VAL A 179 -3.69 -15.88 26.09
CA VAL A 179 -3.26 -14.70 26.86
C VAL A 179 -2.94 -13.54 25.93
N LYS A 180 -2.22 -13.76 24.83
CA LYS A 180 -1.98 -12.71 23.83
C LYS A 180 -3.28 -12.19 23.23
N LYS A 181 -4.21 -13.09 22.87
CA LYS A 181 -5.52 -12.73 22.34
C LYS A 181 -6.37 -11.96 23.35
N GLN A 182 -6.37 -12.39 24.61
CA GLN A 182 -7.05 -11.71 25.71
C GLN A 182 -6.48 -10.31 25.92
N ASN A 183 -5.16 -10.16 26.00
CA ASN A 183 -4.50 -8.85 26.14
C ASN A 183 -4.85 -7.89 24.98
N ASN A 184 -4.92 -8.40 23.75
CA ASN A 184 -5.32 -7.60 22.59
C ASN A 184 -6.79 -7.19 22.65
N LEU A 185 -7.67 -8.10 23.10
CA LEU A 185 -9.08 -7.80 23.32
C LEU A 185 -9.26 -6.76 24.44
N ASP A 186 -8.53 -6.92 25.53
CA ASP A 186 -8.52 -6.01 26.67
C ASP A 186 -8.01 -4.63 26.26
N PHE A 187 -6.95 -4.55 25.45
CA PHE A 187 -6.50 -3.29 24.86
C PHE A 187 -7.62 -2.62 24.05
N MET A 188 -8.28 -3.35 23.13
CA MET A 188 -9.34 -2.78 22.32
C MET A 188 -10.55 -2.35 23.14
N VAL A 189 -10.92 -3.11 24.17
CA VAL A 189 -11.98 -2.73 25.11
C VAL A 189 -11.61 -1.44 25.83
N ASN A 190 -10.40 -1.36 26.40
CA ASN A 190 -9.93 -0.17 27.09
C ASN A 190 -9.84 1.05 26.16
N PHE A 191 -9.33 0.86 24.94
CA PHE A 191 -9.25 1.90 23.92
C PHE A 191 -10.63 2.43 23.52
N LEU A 192 -11.62 1.55 23.33
CA LEU A 192 -12.97 1.96 22.99
C LEU A 192 -13.72 2.61 24.16
N GLN A 193 -13.36 2.29 25.40
CA GLN A 193 -13.92 2.92 26.60
C GLN A 193 -13.38 4.34 26.80
N ASP A 194 -12.05 4.51 26.72
CA ASP A 194 -11.40 5.81 26.84
C ASP A 194 -10.16 5.88 25.94
N VAL A 195 -10.35 6.51 24.78
CA VAL A 195 -9.31 6.74 23.77
C VAL A 195 -8.23 7.72 24.23
N THR A 196 -8.33 8.32 25.42
CA THR A 196 -7.37 9.29 25.97
C THR A 196 -6.69 8.81 27.25
N ALA A 197 -7.06 7.63 27.76
CA ALA A 197 -6.56 7.13 29.04
C ALA A 197 -5.05 6.91 29.05
N ASP A 198 -4.43 7.25 30.18
CA ASP A 198 -3.02 6.98 30.44
C ASP A 198 -2.77 5.46 30.37
N GLY A 199 -1.75 5.04 29.61
CA GLY A 199 -1.43 3.63 29.37
C GLY A 199 -2.14 3.00 28.17
N VAL A 200 -3.19 3.63 27.65
CA VAL A 200 -3.81 3.29 26.36
C VAL A 200 -3.19 4.14 25.25
N ALA A 201 -3.01 5.43 25.53
CA ALA A 201 -2.53 6.40 24.57
C ALA A 201 -1.46 7.32 25.15
N VAL A 202 -0.62 7.87 24.29
CA VAL A 202 0.35 8.90 24.63
C VAL A 202 -0.15 10.23 24.08
N LYS A 203 -0.44 11.17 24.97
CA LYS A 203 -0.82 12.54 24.61
C LYS A 203 0.37 13.30 24.02
N ILE A 204 0.15 14.00 22.92
CA ILE A 204 1.15 14.83 22.25
C ILE A 204 0.53 16.20 21.99
N ASP A 205 1.18 17.24 22.52
CA ASP A 205 0.70 18.62 22.45
C ASP A 205 1.55 19.43 21.47
N ASP A 206 0.91 20.01 20.46
CA ASP A 206 1.47 21.08 19.64
C ASP A 206 1.38 22.41 20.41
N THR A 207 2.52 22.84 20.93
CA THR A 207 2.70 24.13 21.61
C THR A 207 3.15 25.23 20.66
N SER A 208 3.09 24.99 19.35
CA SER A 208 3.40 26.04 18.39
C SER A 208 2.35 27.12 18.42
N ASN A 209 2.79 28.36 18.28
CA ASN A 209 1.89 29.50 18.06
C ASN A 209 1.41 29.57 16.60
N SER A 210 1.46 28.45 15.87
CA SER A 210 0.98 28.38 14.48
C SER A 210 -0.50 28.73 14.42
N VAL A 211 -0.96 29.33 13.33
CA VAL A 211 -2.40 29.61 13.12
C VAL A 211 -3.17 28.39 12.59
N TYR A 212 -2.45 27.31 12.25
CA TYR A 212 -2.92 26.08 11.59
C TYR A 212 -2.64 24.84 12.45
N SER A 213 -3.35 23.74 12.20
CA SER A 213 -3.38 22.53 13.04
C SER A 213 -3.00 21.26 12.26
N PHE A 214 -3.12 20.06 12.86
CA PHE A 214 -2.92 18.77 12.16
C PHE A 214 -3.96 18.51 11.05
N VAL A 215 -5.03 19.30 11.03
CA VAL A 215 -6.09 19.31 10.04
C VAL A 215 -6.19 20.73 9.45
N GLU A 216 -6.07 20.87 8.14
CA GLU A 216 -6.26 22.15 7.42
C GLU A 216 -7.51 22.04 6.53
N GLY A 217 -8.60 22.69 6.95
CA GLY A 217 -9.89 22.51 6.29
C GLY A 217 -10.34 21.06 6.37
N SER A 218 -10.23 20.33 5.26
CA SER A 218 -10.56 18.90 5.18
C SER A 218 -9.33 18.01 4.94
N ASP A 219 -8.13 18.57 4.84
CA ASP A 219 -6.93 17.81 4.49
C ASP A 219 -6.08 17.50 5.73
N LEU A 220 -5.57 16.26 5.77
CA LEU A 220 -4.73 15.74 6.84
C LEU A 220 -3.27 15.98 6.45
N VAL A 221 -2.58 16.78 7.27
CA VAL A 221 -1.22 17.24 6.97
C VAL A 221 -0.17 16.63 7.90
N LEU A 222 -0.55 15.78 8.85
CA LEU A 222 0.38 15.11 9.78
C LEU A 222 0.90 13.81 9.16
N HIS A 223 2.18 13.54 9.35
CA HIS A 223 2.90 12.35 8.89
C HIS A 223 3.80 11.81 9.99
N VAL A 224 4.21 10.55 9.85
CA VAL A 224 5.08 9.86 10.80
C VAL A 224 6.16 9.06 10.05
N ASP A 225 7.38 9.11 10.55
CA ASP A 225 8.48 8.24 10.15
C ASP A 225 9.44 7.98 11.30
N ASN A 226 9.77 6.72 11.53
CA ASN A 226 10.57 6.25 12.65
C ASN A 226 10.09 6.81 14.01
N GLY A 227 8.76 6.87 14.18
CA GLY A 227 8.12 7.46 15.35
C GLY A 227 8.30 8.98 15.53
N LYS A 228 8.79 9.67 14.49
CA LYS A 228 8.93 11.14 14.45
C LYS A 228 7.79 11.71 13.61
N TYR A 229 7.07 12.66 14.15
CA TYR A 229 5.92 13.29 13.49
C TYR A 229 6.32 14.55 12.73
N PHE A 230 5.82 14.78 11.53
CA PHE A 230 6.10 16.00 10.77
C PHE A 230 4.94 16.36 9.86
N TYR A 231 4.97 17.55 9.27
CA TYR A 231 3.89 18.02 8.43
C TYR A 231 4.23 17.92 6.94
N ILE A 232 3.21 17.63 6.12
CA ILE A 232 3.25 17.73 4.66
C ILE A 232 2.03 18.54 4.24
N GLY A 233 2.24 19.76 3.75
CA GLY A 233 1.17 20.63 3.31
C GLY A 233 1.69 21.95 2.77
N ALA A 234 0.83 22.71 2.09
CA ALA A 234 1.23 23.95 1.43
C ALA A 234 1.48 25.08 2.41
N MET A 235 2.60 25.05 3.13
CA MET A 235 2.80 25.90 4.29
C MET A 235 3.23 27.35 3.92
N GLY A 236 2.30 28.17 3.40
CA GLY A 236 2.46 29.62 3.17
C GLY A 236 2.83 30.49 4.38
N SER A 237 2.57 31.80 4.28
CA SER A 237 3.40 32.84 4.90
C SER A 237 3.38 33.04 6.44
N GLY A 238 3.11 32.01 7.24
CA GLY A 238 3.09 32.08 8.71
C GLY A 238 3.07 30.69 9.35
N ARG A 239 3.66 29.70 8.69
CA ARG A 239 3.43 28.29 8.94
C ARG A 239 4.75 27.57 9.19
N THR A 240 5.15 27.48 10.45
CA THR A 240 6.24 26.58 10.86
C THR A 240 5.79 25.80 12.07
N ILE A 241 5.55 24.51 11.89
CA ILE A 241 5.70 23.54 12.97
C ILE A 241 6.79 22.58 12.52
N ILE A 242 8.02 22.90 12.91
CA ILE A 242 9.13 21.98 12.83
C ILE A 242 9.59 21.77 14.27
N SER A 243 9.25 20.58 14.77
CA SER A 243 9.74 19.85 15.95
C SER A 243 9.76 20.48 17.32
N ASP A 244 10.35 21.66 17.48
CA ASP A 244 10.81 22.13 18.80
C ASP A 244 9.63 22.53 19.71
N GLU A 245 8.45 22.68 19.12
CA GLU A 245 7.22 23.13 19.78
C GLU A 245 6.20 22.00 19.97
N ILE A 246 6.46 20.77 19.50
CA ILE A 246 5.60 19.62 19.84
C ILE A 246 6.17 18.93 21.08
N LYS A 247 5.48 19.04 22.22
CA LYS A 247 5.89 18.40 23.47
C LYS A 247 5.32 16.99 23.57
N ASN A 248 6.20 16.02 23.72
CA ASN A 248 5.87 14.64 24.06
C ASN A 248 6.41 14.31 25.46
N PRO A 249 5.57 13.83 26.41
CA PRO A 249 6.00 13.47 27.76
C PRO A 249 7.08 12.37 27.78
N ASN A 250 7.18 11.55 26.72
CA ASN A 250 8.14 10.46 26.57
C ASN A 250 9.42 10.83 25.77
N ARG A 251 9.70 12.12 25.56
CA ARG A 251 10.92 12.65 24.90
C ARG A 251 11.26 12.04 23.52
N LYS A 252 10.26 11.60 22.75
CA LYS A 252 10.44 11.26 21.33
C LYS A 252 10.63 12.57 20.53
N ASN A 253 11.83 13.15 20.58
CA ASN A 253 12.14 14.42 19.92
C ASN A 253 11.93 14.31 18.42
N ILE A 254 11.03 15.12 17.89
CA ILE A 254 10.67 15.25 16.48
C ILE A 254 11.82 15.95 15.72
N LEU A 255 11.97 15.70 14.41
CA LEU A 255 13.10 16.07 13.54
C LEU A 255 13.82 17.36 13.96
N LYS A 256 15.06 17.33 14.46
CA LYS A 256 15.80 18.53 14.92
C LYS A 256 15.60 19.71 13.96
N ARG A 257 15.27 20.90 14.46
CA ARG A 257 15.05 22.10 13.64
C ARG A 257 16.28 22.44 12.78
N HIS A 258 16.06 22.73 11.50
CA HIS A 258 17.07 23.34 10.62
C HIS A 258 16.94 24.86 10.61
N GLN A 259 18.05 25.58 10.65
CA GLN A 259 18.06 27.04 10.63
C GLN A 259 17.39 27.62 9.36
N ASP A 260 17.57 26.99 8.20
CA ASP A 260 16.98 27.48 6.94
C ASP A 260 15.53 27.06 6.71
N LEU A 261 14.96 26.26 7.62
CA LEU A 261 13.54 25.89 7.59
C LEU A 261 12.71 26.70 8.59
N ALA A 262 13.31 27.68 9.29
CA ALA A 262 12.61 28.45 10.32
C ALA A 262 13.12 29.90 10.50
N PRO A 263 12.28 30.85 10.97
CA PRO A 263 10.90 31.09 10.61
C PRO A 263 10.89 32.22 9.57
N TYR A 264 10.86 31.87 8.28
CA TYR A 264 10.61 32.87 7.26
C TYR A 264 9.15 32.78 6.86
N PRO A 265 8.31 33.71 7.35
CA PRO A 265 7.13 34.20 6.71
C PRO A 265 6.55 33.24 5.70
N SER A 266 6.94 33.56 4.46
CA SER A 266 6.41 33.29 3.13
C SER A 266 6.72 31.97 2.44
N ALA A 267 7.43 31.02 3.06
CA ALA A 267 8.00 29.89 2.32
C ALA A 267 7.39 28.52 2.66
N GLU A 268 6.64 27.97 1.72
CA GLU A 268 6.06 26.61 1.74
C GLU A 268 7.13 25.51 1.77
N VAL A 269 7.05 24.63 2.78
CA VAL A 269 7.84 23.40 2.92
C VAL A 269 6.98 22.19 2.56
N LEU A 270 7.47 21.35 1.66
CA LEU A 270 6.80 20.16 1.14
C LEU A 270 7.71 18.95 1.29
N PHE A 271 7.24 17.88 1.90
CA PHE A 271 7.87 16.57 1.73
C PHE A 271 7.59 16.07 0.32
N LEU A 272 8.60 15.45 -0.29
CA LEU A 272 8.52 14.94 -1.65
C LEU A 272 8.45 13.41 -1.65
N TYR A 273 9.45 12.76 -1.05
CA TYR A 273 9.60 11.32 -1.01
C TYR A 273 10.66 10.90 0.02
N LYS A 274 10.77 9.59 0.25
CA LYS A 274 11.78 8.96 1.10
C LYS A 274 12.57 7.94 0.28
N ILE A 275 13.88 7.85 0.52
CA ILE A 275 14.74 6.77 -0.01
C ILE A 275 15.64 6.29 1.14
N GLY A 276 15.53 5.01 1.51
CA GLY A 276 16.25 4.50 2.69
C GLY A 276 15.89 5.33 3.92
N ASP A 277 16.89 5.80 4.68
CA ASP A 277 16.68 6.65 5.87
C ASP A 277 16.60 8.17 5.55
N LEU A 278 16.55 8.53 4.27
CA LEU A 278 16.58 9.93 3.83
C LEU A 278 15.19 10.43 3.46
N LEU A 279 14.73 11.48 4.15
CA LEU A 279 13.52 12.22 3.83
C LEU A 279 13.88 13.45 2.98
N TYR A 280 13.21 13.60 1.84
CA TYR A 280 13.46 14.67 0.90
C TYR A 280 12.38 15.73 0.97
N PHE A 281 12.78 16.98 1.11
CA PHE A 281 11.89 18.13 1.25
C PHE A 281 12.24 19.20 0.22
N ARG A 282 11.23 19.97 -0.17
CA ARG A 282 11.35 21.23 -0.91
C ARG A 282 10.93 22.35 0.00
N ARG A 283 11.63 23.48 -0.04
CA ARG A 283 11.15 24.77 0.47
C ARG A 283 11.31 25.84 -0.59
N SER A 284 10.22 26.44 -1.05
CA SER A 284 10.24 27.41 -2.16
C SER A 284 11.01 26.86 -3.39
N SER A 285 12.23 27.33 -3.65
CA SER A 285 13.08 26.88 -4.76
C SER A 285 14.26 26.02 -4.31
N PHE A 286 14.33 25.65 -3.03
CA PHE A 286 15.42 24.92 -2.41
C PHE A 286 15.01 23.50 -2.05
N PHE A 287 16.02 22.64 -1.96
CA PHE A 287 15.90 21.22 -1.65
C PHE A 287 16.64 20.91 -0.35
N TYR A 288 16.07 20.05 0.49
CA TYR A 288 16.63 19.69 1.78
C TYR A 288 16.47 18.19 2.01
N VAL A 289 17.45 17.61 2.71
CA VAL A 289 17.43 16.19 3.05
C VAL A 289 17.63 16.04 4.55
N TYR A 290 16.78 15.22 5.17
CA TYR A 290 16.92 14.86 6.56
C TYR A 290 17.21 13.37 6.67
N ASN A 291 18.24 13.02 7.44
CA ASN A 291 18.58 11.63 7.74
C ASN A 291 17.94 11.24 9.07
N THR A 292 16.94 10.34 9.02
CA THR A 292 16.19 9.93 10.22
C THR A 292 16.97 8.98 11.13
N LYS A 293 18.08 8.41 10.65
CA LYS A 293 18.96 7.55 11.43
C LYS A 293 20.01 8.33 12.22
N THR A 294 20.62 9.36 11.62
CA THR A 294 21.60 10.22 12.30
C THR A 294 20.97 11.43 13.00
N GLU A 295 19.70 11.71 12.69
CA GLU A 295 18.98 12.90 13.13
C GLU A 295 19.66 14.20 12.68
N GLU A 296 20.23 14.21 11.48
CA GLU A 296 20.96 15.34 10.91
C GLU A 296 20.36 15.80 9.58
N TRP A 297 20.43 17.10 9.33
CA TRP A 297 20.17 17.66 8.02
C TRP A 297 21.40 17.51 7.16
N VAL A 298 21.21 16.95 5.97
CA VAL A 298 22.23 16.93 4.93
C VAL A 298 21.96 18.15 4.05
N GLU A 299 22.81 19.16 4.19
CA GLU A 299 22.77 20.32 3.30
C GLU A 299 23.11 19.84 1.88
N THR A 300 22.13 19.93 0.98
CA THR A 300 22.40 19.65 -0.42
C THR A 300 23.00 20.89 -1.04
N ASN A 301 24.22 20.77 -1.58
CA ASN A 301 24.91 21.86 -2.26
C ASN A 301 23.97 22.65 -3.19
N SER A 302 23.90 23.95 -2.96
CA SER A 302 23.15 24.97 -3.73
C SER A 302 23.46 25.01 -5.24
N SER A 303 24.43 24.21 -5.71
CA SER A 303 24.69 23.89 -7.12
C SER A 303 23.52 23.21 -7.87
N MET A 304 22.37 23.05 -7.22
CA MET A 304 21.06 22.88 -7.87
C MET A 304 20.47 24.24 -8.26
N GLY A 305 21.24 25.10 -8.95
CA GLY A 305 20.98 26.53 -9.20
C GLY A 305 19.75 26.90 -10.04
N ASP A 306 18.67 26.12 -9.94
CA ASP A 306 17.52 26.15 -10.83
C ASP A 306 16.24 26.10 -9.97
N SER A 307 15.39 27.13 -10.10
CA SER A 307 14.12 27.25 -9.39
C SER A 307 13.27 25.96 -9.42
N LEU A 308 12.84 25.43 -8.27
CA LEU A 308 12.03 24.20 -8.21
C LEU A 308 10.51 24.44 -8.40
N ASP A 309 10.11 25.57 -9.00
CA ASP A 309 8.72 26.02 -9.11
C ASP A 309 7.79 25.03 -9.82
N LYS A 310 8.33 24.10 -10.62
CA LYS A 310 7.56 23.09 -11.36
C LYS A 310 7.50 21.70 -10.73
N MET A 311 7.91 21.54 -9.46
CA MET A 311 7.81 20.26 -8.75
C MET A 311 6.36 19.78 -8.54
N GLU A 312 5.37 20.66 -8.62
CA GLU A 312 3.94 20.34 -8.46
C GLU A 312 3.39 19.33 -9.47
N ARG A 313 4.11 19.07 -10.58
CA ARG A 313 3.72 18.05 -11.58
C ARG A 313 4.66 16.84 -11.59
N MET A 314 5.37 16.59 -10.48
CA MET A 314 6.10 15.36 -10.25
C MET A 314 5.43 14.55 -9.13
N HIS A 315 5.16 13.29 -9.41
CA HIS A 315 4.65 12.31 -8.46
C HIS A 315 5.70 11.24 -8.22
N PHE A 316 5.85 10.84 -6.96
CA PHE A 316 6.88 9.89 -6.54
C PHE A 316 6.24 8.68 -5.88
N ILE A 317 6.44 7.51 -6.49
CA ILE A 317 5.93 6.23 -5.98
C ILE A 317 7.12 5.29 -5.76
N ASP A 318 7.54 5.12 -4.51
CA ASP A 318 8.73 4.32 -4.16
C ASP A 318 9.95 4.62 -5.05
N PRO A 319 10.38 5.88 -5.23
CA PRO A 319 11.47 6.19 -6.15
C PRO A 319 12.79 5.54 -5.67
N LYS A 320 13.52 4.88 -6.58
CA LYS A 320 14.84 4.29 -6.27
C LYS A 320 15.97 5.33 -6.28
N PHE A 321 15.74 6.47 -6.92
CA PHE A 321 16.75 7.51 -7.11
C PHE A 321 16.23 8.86 -6.65
N ALA A 322 17.10 9.61 -6.00
CA ALA A 322 16.82 10.97 -5.58
C ALA A 322 16.88 11.87 -6.81
N VAL A 323 15.73 12.43 -7.21
CA VAL A 323 15.59 13.29 -8.38
C VAL A 323 14.82 14.57 -8.11
N THR A 324 15.09 15.61 -8.89
CA THR A 324 14.41 16.92 -8.81
C THR A 324 14.03 17.44 -10.20
N ARG A 325 12.98 18.27 -10.29
CA ARG A 325 12.62 18.96 -11.55
C ARG A 325 13.34 20.30 -11.65
N HIS A 326 13.92 20.55 -12.81
CA HIS A 326 14.46 21.86 -13.17
C HIS A 326 13.35 22.89 -13.46
N TYR A 327 13.62 24.19 -13.24
CA TYR A 327 12.66 25.30 -13.40
C TYR A 327 12.02 25.36 -14.79
N SER A 328 12.79 25.06 -15.84
CA SER A 328 12.30 25.05 -17.22
C SER A 328 11.23 23.98 -17.50
N GLY A 329 10.98 23.06 -16.56
CA GLY A 329 10.02 21.97 -16.70
C GLY A 329 10.49 20.81 -17.59
N LEU A 330 11.60 20.98 -18.32
CA LEU A 330 12.12 20.06 -19.32
C LEU A 330 13.23 19.12 -18.83
N LYS A 331 13.67 19.24 -17.59
CA LYS A 331 14.82 18.47 -17.10
C LYS A 331 14.58 17.91 -15.71
N ILE A 332 15.11 16.71 -15.47
CA ILE A 332 15.22 16.08 -14.17
C ILE A 332 16.69 15.92 -13.83
N LYS A 333 17.09 16.21 -12.59
CA LYS A 333 18.48 16.04 -12.12
C LYS A 333 18.53 15.05 -10.97
N GLY A 334 19.55 14.19 -10.95
CA GLY A 334 19.89 13.39 -9.77
C GLY A 334 20.49 14.26 -8.65
N VAL A 335 20.20 13.96 -7.39
CA VAL A 335 20.62 14.80 -6.25
C VAL A 335 22.15 14.90 -6.06
N ASN A 336 22.94 13.97 -6.62
CA ASN A 336 24.41 13.93 -6.50
C ASN A 336 25.17 14.77 -7.55
N GLY A 337 24.53 15.78 -8.15
CA GLY A 337 25.24 16.72 -9.04
C GLY A 337 25.53 16.19 -10.46
N GLY A 338 24.86 15.10 -10.85
CA GLY A 338 24.95 14.49 -12.17
C GLY A 338 24.47 15.32 -13.35
N ASN A 339 24.51 14.72 -14.54
CA ASN A 339 23.86 15.24 -15.73
C ASN A 339 22.32 15.30 -15.58
N TYR A 340 21.69 16.11 -16.43
CA TYR A 340 20.24 16.21 -16.52
C TYR A 340 19.67 15.14 -17.46
N ILE A 341 18.56 14.53 -17.06
CA ILE A 341 17.68 13.78 -17.95
C ILE A 341 16.73 14.79 -18.59
N ASN A 342 16.78 14.91 -19.93
CA ASN A 342 15.80 15.72 -20.66
C ASN A 342 14.46 14.99 -20.70
N LEU A 343 13.38 15.71 -20.42
CA LEU A 343 12.00 15.29 -20.64
C LEU A 343 11.60 15.61 -22.08
N ASP A 344 10.75 14.76 -22.65
CA ASP A 344 10.22 14.93 -24.00
C ASP A 344 9.14 16.02 -24.05
N TYR A 345 8.52 16.33 -22.91
CA TYR A 345 7.44 17.29 -22.79
C TYR A 345 7.75 18.36 -21.72
N ALA A 346 7.69 19.64 -22.10
CA ALA A 346 7.96 20.75 -21.18
C ALA A 346 6.90 20.91 -20.09
N TYR A 347 5.65 20.61 -20.43
CA TYR A 347 4.47 20.84 -19.59
C TYR A 347 3.78 19.54 -19.16
N SER A 348 4.53 18.44 -19.07
CA SER A 348 4.00 17.14 -18.64
C SER A 348 3.85 17.01 -17.13
N THR A 349 2.88 16.18 -16.76
CA THR A 349 2.89 15.46 -15.49
C THR A 349 3.87 14.29 -15.59
N VAL A 350 4.69 14.14 -14.55
CA VAL A 350 5.73 13.12 -14.49
C VAL A 350 5.48 12.23 -13.29
N VAL A 351 5.48 10.92 -13.50
CA VAL A 351 5.48 9.94 -12.41
C VAL A 351 6.83 9.24 -12.38
N ILE A 352 7.50 9.31 -11.24
CA ILE A 352 8.70 8.54 -10.94
C ILE A 352 8.26 7.37 -10.06
N MET A 353 8.30 6.17 -10.63
CA MET A 353 7.92 4.96 -9.92
C MET A 353 9.09 3.98 -9.94
N GLN A 354 9.65 3.62 -8.78
CA GLN A 354 10.87 2.79 -8.72
C GLN A 354 12.01 3.38 -9.57
N ASP A 355 12.47 2.65 -10.60
CA ASP A 355 13.42 3.08 -11.62
C ASP A 355 12.75 3.45 -12.95
N TYR A 356 11.44 3.72 -12.95
CA TYR A 356 10.68 4.13 -14.12
C TYR A 356 10.34 5.62 -14.09
N LEU A 357 10.40 6.22 -15.27
CA LEU A 357 9.95 7.57 -15.57
C LEU A 357 8.77 7.48 -16.54
N ILE A 358 7.61 7.96 -16.11
CA ILE A 358 6.41 8.06 -16.94
C ILE A 358 6.17 9.53 -17.24
N GLU A 359 6.19 9.89 -18.52
CA GLU A 359 5.91 11.23 -18.99
C GLU A 359 4.53 11.29 -19.63
N MET A 360 3.65 12.13 -19.08
CA MET A 360 2.27 12.28 -19.54
C MET A 360 2.10 13.65 -20.19
N ASN A 361 1.76 13.65 -21.48
CA ASN A 361 1.41 14.87 -22.18
C ASN A 361 -0.08 15.16 -22.02
N ASP A 362 -0.39 16.10 -21.14
CA ASP A 362 -1.77 16.47 -20.84
C ASP A 362 -2.51 17.05 -22.05
N SER A 363 -1.85 17.69 -23.00
CA SER A 363 -2.51 18.26 -24.19
C SER A 363 -2.77 17.20 -25.25
N ALA A 364 -1.78 16.36 -25.54
CA ALA A 364 -1.84 15.37 -26.61
C ALA A 364 -2.43 14.02 -26.17
N LYS A 365 -2.66 13.82 -24.85
CA LYS A 365 -3.13 12.55 -24.28
C LYS A 365 -2.26 11.36 -24.66
N THR A 366 -0.95 11.61 -24.64
CA THR A 366 0.06 10.60 -24.90
C THR A 366 0.86 10.32 -23.64
N VAL A 367 1.26 9.06 -23.48
CA VAL A 367 2.09 8.59 -22.38
C VAL A 367 3.34 7.98 -22.96
N LYS A 368 4.50 8.31 -22.38
CA LYS A 368 5.78 7.68 -22.70
C LYS A 368 6.40 7.13 -21.43
N ALA A 369 6.99 5.95 -21.52
CA ALA A 369 7.67 5.30 -20.42
C ALA A 369 9.16 5.19 -20.71
N TYR A 370 9.95 5.34 -19.66
CA TYR A 370 11.39 5.17 -19.70
C TYR A 370 11.88 4.42 -18.48
N LYS A 371 12.96 3.66 -18.66
CA LYS A 371 13.77 3.17 -17.55
C LYS A 371 14.86 4.18 -17.23
N ILE A 372 14.95 4.59 -15.98
CA ILE A 372 16.03 5.41 -15.44
C ILE A 372 17.20 4.50 -15.09
N VAL A 373 18.37 4.83 -15.60
CA VAL A 373 19.63 4.14 -15.26
C VAL A 373 20.57 5.16 -14.66
N VAL A 374 21.02 4.90 -13.42
CA VAL A 374 21.99 5.73 -12.71
C VAL A 374 23.29 4.95 -12.56
N GLU A 375 24.36 5.48 -13.15
CA GLU A 375 25.71 4.90 -13.10
C GLU A 375 26.70 5.96 -12.60
N GLY A 376 27.24 5.73 -11.41
CA GLY A 376 28.06 6.71 -10.71
C GLY A 376 27.29 8.00 -10.43
N GLY A 377 27.79 9.14 -10.92
CA GLY A 377 27.13 10.43 -10.81
C GLY A 377 26.10 10.71 -11.91
N ASN A 378 26.05 9.93 -12.99
CA ASN A 378 25.24 10.23 -14.16
C ASN A 378 23.93 9.44 -14.20
N ALA A 379 22.87 10.07 -14.68
CA ALA A 379 21.56 9.49 -14.89
C ALA A 379 21.16 9.59 -16.37
N SER A 380 20.60 8.52 -16.93
CA SER A 380 20.06 8.49 -18.28
C SER A 380 18.66 7.87 -18.27
N LYS A 381 17.90 8.10 -19.35
CA LYS A 381 16.61 7.45 -19.58
C LYS A 381 16.67 6.63 -20.87
N ARG A 382 16.11 5.43 -20.86
CA ARG A 382 15.96 4.57 -22.03
C ARG A 382 14.47 4.33 -22.29
N PRO A 383 13.95 4.57 -23.52
CA PRO A 383 12.57 4.26 -23.84
C PRO A 383 12.24 2.80 -23.55
N ILE A 384 11.07 2.57 -22.99
CA ILE A 384 10.51 1.24 -22.76
C ILE A 384 9.04 1.22 -23.15
N ASP A 385 8.49 0.04 -23.32
CA ASP A 385 7.04 -0.12 -23.43
C ASP A 385 6.40 0.10 -22.05
N ILE A 386 5.28 0.83 -22.00
CA ILE A 386 4.55 1.14 -20.76
C ILE A 386 4.04 -0.13 -20.06
N SER A 387 3.84 -1.25 -20.79
CA SER A 387 3.52 -2.56 -20.22
C SER A 387 4.55 -3.05 -19.20
N GLN A 388 5.80 -2.59 -19.28
CA GLN A 388 6.89 -2.98 -18.38
C GLN A 388 6.86 -2.23 -17.04
N VAL A 389 6.15 -1.11 -16.95
CA VAL A 389 6.05 -0.32 -15.71
C VAL A 389 4.93 -0.90 -14.85
N PRO A 390 5.08 -1.11 -13.53
CA PRO A 390 4.00 -1.59 -12.65
C PRO A 390 2.98 -0.48 -12.32
N TYR A 391 2.56 0.26 -13.34
CA TYR A 391 1.63 1.39 -13.27
C TYR A 391 0.45 1.15 -14.22
N HIS A 392 -0.75 1.51 -13.77
CA HIS A 392 -1.95 1.38 -14.59
C HIS A 392 -2.10 2.56 -15.57
N ASP A 393 -2.23 2.22 -16.85
CA ASP A 393 -2.28 3.16 -17.97
C ASP A 393 -3.63 3.89 -18.18
N SER A 394 -4.67 3.70 -17.34
CA SER A 394 -6.06 4.02 -17.70
C SER A 394 -6.58 5.38 -17.24
N TYR A 395 -6.04 5.97 -16.18
CA TYR A 395 -6.59 7.23 -15.65
C TYR A 395 -5.86 8.46 -16.18
N ILE A 396 -5.88 8.54 -17.51
CA ILE A 396 -5.60 9.75 -18.29
C ILE A 396 -6.87 10.61 -18.25
N SER A 397 -7.15 11.30 -17.13
CA SER A 397 -8.11 12.42 -17.14
C SER A 397 -7.35 13.74 -16.94
N LEU A 398 -7.09 14.53 -17.98
CA LEU A 398 -8.06 15.47 -18.57
C LEU A 398 -8.67 16.51 -17.63
N ALA A 399 -8.22 16.65 -16.38
CA ALA A 399 -8.64 17.79 -15.57
C ALA A 399 -7.97 19.10 -16.07
N PRO A 400 -8.75 20.18 -16.29
CA PRO A 400 -8.22 21.45 -16.80
C PRO A 400 -7.37 22.15 -15.73
N ILE A 401 -6.06 22.31 -16.01
CA ILE A 401 -5.08 23.37 -15.65
C ILE A 401 -5.06 23.95 -14.20
N SER A 402 -5.99 23.66 -13.30
CA SER A 402 -5.91 24.17 -11.93
C SER A 402 -4.87 23.37 -11.14
N SER A 403 -3.99 24.08 -10.47
CA SER A 403 -2.80 23.62 -9.74
C SER A 403 -3.09 22.79 -8.47
N HIS A 404 -4.28 22.19 -8.35
CA HIS A 404 -4.79 21.60 -7.10
C HIS A 404 -5.08 20.09 -7.18
N TYR A 405 -4.87 19.44 -8.33
CA TYR A 405 -5.63 18.22 -8.69
C TYR A 405 -5.00 16.86 -8.41
N TYR A 406 -3.89 16.78 -7.69
CA TYR A 406 -3.36 15.49 -7.23
C TYR A 406 -2.87 15.65 -5.80
N ASP A 407 -3.22 14.70 -4.92
CA ASP A 407 -2.67 14.67 -3.56
C ASP A 407 -1.15 14.64 -3.68
N ARG A 408 -0.51 15.71 -3.19
CA ARG A 408 0.93 15.98 -3.35
C ARG A 408 1.78 14.93 -2.64
N GLY A 409 1.20 14.15 -1.74
CA GLY A 409 1.82 12.96 -1.17
C GLY A 409 1.26 11.72 -1.86
N THR A 410 1.91 11.21 -2.91
CA THR A 410 1.51 9.91 -3.45
C THR A 410 1.83 8.84 -2.42
N LYS A 411 0.79 8.35 -1.74
CA LYS A 411 0.91 7.36 -0.67
C LYS A 411 0.92 5.97 -1.29
N TYR A 412 1.96 5.21 -1.01
CA TYR A 412 2.17 3.87 -1.54
C TYR A 412 2.59 2.93 -0.43
N TYR A 413 2.47 1.63 -0.68
CA TYR A 413 3.00 0.56 0.14
C TYR A 413 3.66 -0.46 -0.77
N LYS A 414 4.84 -0.96 -0.37
CA LYS A 414 5.55 -1.97 -1.12
C LYS A 414 5.82 -3.17 -0.23
N LYS A 415 5.50 -4.35 -0.75
CA LYS A 415 5.79 -5.63 -0.14
C LYS A 415 6.41 -6.52 -1.20
N ASP A 416 7.70 -6.80 -1.04
CA ASP A 416 8.48 -7.54 -2.05
C ASP A 416 8.37 -6.86 -3.43
N ASP A 417 7.89 -7.58 -4.44
CA ASP A 417 7.65 -7.08 -5.80
C ASP A 417 6.28 -6.40 -5.96
N ASP A 418 5.38 -6.54 -4.99
CA ASP A 418 4.05 -5.94 -5.03
C ASP A 418 4.07 -4.48 -4.58
N LEU A 419 3.63 -3.59 -5.47
CA LEU A 419 3.48 -2.17 -5.19
C LEU A 419 2.00 -1.80 -5.14
N TYR A 420 1.56 -1.33 -3.99
CA TYR A 420 0.22 -0.84 -3.77
C TYR A 420 0.23 0.69 -3.76
N TYR A 421 -0.73 1.31 -4.45
CA TYR A 421 -0.86 2.75 -4.46
C TYR A 421 -2.33 3.16 -4.63
N LEU A 422 -2.67 4.28 -3.99
CA LEU A 422 -4.00 4.89 -4.10
C LEU A 422 -3.91 6.09 -5.02
N GLU A 423 -4.65 6.05 -6.12
CA GLU A 423 -4.89 7.22 -6.96
C GLU A 423 -6.13 7.95 -6.46
N THR A 424 -6.00 9.27 -6.37
CA THR A 424 -7.10 10.21 -6.11
C THR A 424 -7.23 11.09 -7.34
N PHE A 425 -8.44 11.20 -7.87
CA PHE A 425 -8.72 12.01 -9.05
C PHE A 425 -10.00 12.80 -8.83
N GLU A 426 -10.17 13.91 -9.53
CA GLU A 426 -11.39 14.70 -9.50
C GLU A 426 -11.99 14.76 -10.91
N ASP A 427 -13.27 14.40 -11.04
CA ASP A 427 -14.06 14.57 -12.26
C ASP A 427 -15.13 15.64 -11.99
N GLY A 428 -14.87 16.86 -12.44
CA GLY A 428 -15.68 18.03 -12.10
C GLY A 428 -15.61 18.36 -10.60
N SER A 429 -16.71 18.16 -9.88
CA SER A 429 -16.83 18.39 -8.43
C SER A 429 -16.76 17.10 -7.59
N VAL A 430 -16.59 15.94 -8.23
CA VAL A 430 -16.60 14.63 -7.55
C VAL A 430 -15.17 14.11 -7.43
N ARG A 431 -14.74 13.86 -6.20
CA ARG A 431 -13.45 13.19 -5.90
C ARG A 431 -13.63 11.67 -5.97
N GLY A 432 -12.92 11.04 -6.90
CA GLY A 432 -12.86 9.59 -7.08
C GLY A 432 -11.55 8.98 -6.58
N TYR A 433 -11.58 7.67 -6.36
CA TYR A 433 -10.47 6.89 -5.84
C TYR A 433 -10.30 5.58 -6.60
N ALA A 434 -9.06 5.19 -6.84
CA ALA A 434 -8.71 3.88 -7.37
C ALA A 434 -7.50 3.30 -6.63
N LEU A 435 -7.67 2.10 -6.09
CA LEU A 435 -6.61 1.35 -5.43
C LEU A 435 -6.04 0.35 -6.42
N TYR A 436 -4.72 0.30 -6.52
CA TYR A 436 -4.03 -0.64 -7.39
C TYR A 436 -3.02 -1.47 -6.62
N LYS A 437 -2.82 -2.69 -7.11
CA LYS A 437 -1.67 -3.56 -6.85
C LYS A 437 -0.96 -3.75 -8.17
N ASN A 438 0.19 -3.10 -8.35
CA ASN A 438 0.85 -2.96 -9.63
C ASN A 438 -0.13 -2.39 -10.68
N LYS A 439 -0.43 -3.12 -11.75
CA LYS A 439 -1.45 -2.73 -12.75
C LYS A 439 -2.88 -3.18 -12.41
N GLU A 440 -3.05 -4.07 -11.44
CA GLU A 440 -4.34 -4.66 -11.12
C GLU A 440 -5.16 -3.71 -10.24
N ARG A 441 -6.37 -3.38 -10.70
CA ARG A 441 -7.30 -2.57 -9.90
C ARG A 441 -7.93 -3.43 -8.82
N LEU A 442 -7.79 -2.99 -7.57
CA LEU A 442 -8.38 -3.63 -6.42
C LEU A 442 -9.73 -2.98 -6.03
N PRO A 443 -10.66 -3.74 -5.42
CA PRO A 443 -11.84 -3.15 -4.79
C PRO A 443 -11.44 -2.28 -3.60
N ILE A 444 -12.19 -1.20 -3.37
CA ILE A 444 -12.05 -0.34 -2.19
C ILE A 444 -13.15 -0.71 -1.19
N PRO A 445 -12.85 -1.44 -0.11
CA PRO A 445 -13.88 -1.95 0.82
C PRO A 445 -14.45 -0.89 1.76
N ILE A 446 -13.79 0.27 1.86
CA ILE A 446 -14.15 1.38 2.76
C ILE A 446 -14.29 2.69 1.98
N MET A 447 -15.10 2.67 0.91
CA MET A 447 -15.32 3.85 0.07
C MET A 447 -15.83 5.05 0.89
N PRO A 448 -15.28 6.26 0.63
CA PRO A 448 -15.68 7.45 1.35
C PRO A 448 -17.09 7.94 0.99
N GLN A 449 -17.79 8.47 1.99
CA GLN A 449 -19.08 9.14 1.85
C GLN A 449 -18.95 10.62 2.18
N SER A 450 -19.54 11.48 1.34
CA SER A 450 -19.60 12.93 1.58
C SER A 450 -18.22 13.55 1.91
N ASN A 451 -18.02 14.02 3.14
CA ASN A 451 -16.82 14.73 3.59
C ASN A 451 -15.74 13.83 4.18
N GLU A 452 -15.93 12.51 4.15
CA GLU A 452 -14.89 11.55 4.56
C GLU A 452 -13.66 11.61 3.64
N LYS A 453 -12.50 11.31 4.22
CA LYS A 453 -11.22 11.26 3.52
C LYS A 453 -10.73 9.84 3.44
N LEU A 454 -10.40 9.39 2.24
CA LEU A 454 -9.75 8.11 2.00
C LEU A 454 -8.28 8.35 1.68
N PHE A 455 -7.38 7.67 2.37
CA PHE A 455 -5.96 7.69 2.06
C PHE A 455 -5.31 6.35 2.41
N LEU A 456 -4.29 5.95 1.65
CA LEU A 456 -3.38 4.88 2.04
C LEU A 456 -2.41 5.45 3.07
N ALA A 457 -2.32 4.92 4.29
CA ALA A 457 -1.33 5.44 5.24
C ALA A 457 0.09 5.26 4.67
N GLN A 458 0.90 6.32 4.78
CA GLN A 458 2.17 6.40 4.05
C GLN A 458 3.06 5.20 4.37
N ARG A 459 3.39 4.40 3.34
CA ARG A 459 4.25 3.21 3.46
C ARG A 459 3.71 2.15 4.41
N THR A 460 2.40 2.09 4.60
CA THR A 460 1.74 1.02 5.36
C THR A 460 0.72 0.31 4.49
N ARG A 461 0.44 -0.95 4.82
CA ARG A 461 -0.63 -1.74 4.18
C ARG A 461 -2.05 -1.30 4.55
N PHE A 462 -2.24 -0.14 5.18
CA PHE A 462 -3.54 0.23 5.71
C PHE A 462 -4.20 1.34 4.93
N LEU A 463 -5.31 0.99 4.30
CA LEU A 463 -6.25 1.96 3.75
C LEU A 463 -7.07 2.53 4.90
N ILE A 464 -7.14 3.85 4.97
CA ILE A 464 -7.80 4.59 6.05
C ILE A 464 -8.87 5.47 5.44
N ASN A 465 -10.11 5.28 5.89
CA ASN A 465 -11.21 6.18 5.66
C ASN A 465 -11.56 6.87 6.97
N VAL A 466 -11.54 8.20 6.99
CA VAL A 466 -11.69 8.97 8.23
C VAL A 466 -12.66 10.14 8.05
N TYR A 467 -13.42 10.39 9.11
CA TYR A 467 -14.20 11.61 9.29
C TYR A 467 -13.80 12.28 10.59
N ILE A 468 -13.52 13.59 10.53
CA ILE A 468 -13.16 14.40 11.69
C ILE A 468 -14.09 15.62 11.71
N GLY A 469 -15.18 15.52 12.46
CA GLY A 469 -16.18 16.56 12.63
C GLY A 469 -16.25 17.08 14.08
N THR A 470 -16.91 18.22 14.24
CA THR A 470 -17.21 18.78 15.56
C THR A 470 -18.32 18.03 16.28
N ASP A 471 -19.12 17.24 15.57
CA ASP A 471 -20.25 16.44 16.05
C ASP A 471 -19.90 14.96 16.18
N GLN A 472 -19.20 14.42 15.17
CA GLN A 472 -18.79 13.03 15.10
C GLN A 472 -17.33 12.93 14.65
N THR A 473 -16.62 11.91 15.11
CA THR A 473 -15.27 11.58 14.64
C THR A 473 -15.11 10.07 14.63
N TYR A 474 -14.65 9.51 13.52
CA TYR A 474 -14.44 8.07 13.38
C TYR A 474 -13.47 7.73 12.26
N THR A 475 -12.92 6.53 12.33
CA THR A 475 -12.04 5.95 11.32
C THR A 475 -12.45 4.52 11.01
N ARG A 476 -12.39 4.15 9.73
CA ARG A 476 -12.41 2.78 9.24
C ARG A 476 -11.04 2.45 8.65
N MET A 477 -10.42 1.39 9.12
CA MET A 477 -9.12 0.91 8.65
C MET A 477 -9.26 -0.47 8.02
N TYR A 478 -8.52 -0.71 6.95
CA TYR A 478 -8.51 -1.98 6.22
C TYR A 478 -7.09 -2.33 5.76
N ASP A 479 -6.66 -3.57 6.03
CA ASP A 479 -5.39 -4.10 5.52
C ASP A 479 -5.55 -4.55 4.06
N ILE A 480 -4.88 -3.85 3.13
CA ILE A 480 -4.99 -4.12 1.69
C ILE A 480 -4.24 -5.36 1.21
N THR A 481 -3.43 -5.99 2.08
CA THR A 481 -2.63 -7.18 1.73
C THR A 481 -3.30 -8.51 2.05
N GLY A 482 -4.45 -8.51 2.71
CA GLY A 482 -5.15 -9.72 3.14
C GLY A 482 -6.67 -9.59 3.14
N LYS A 483 -7.37 -10.71 3.38
CA LYS A 483 -8.84 -10.75 3.55
C LYS A 483 -9.27 -10.22 4.93
N GLY A 484 -8.56 -9.24 5.51
CA GLY A 484 -8.79 -8.78 6.89
C GLY A 484 -10.16 -8.14 7.11
N LYS A 485 -10.53 -7.93 8.38
CA LYS A 485 -11.77 -7.24 8.75
C LYS A 485 -11.60 -5.72 8.75
N ILE A 486 -12.70 -5.01 8.47
CA ILE A 486 -12.74 -3.56 8.63
C ILE A 486 -12.75 -3.23 10.13
N VAL A 487 -11.70 -2.57 10.59
CA VAL A 487 -11.60 -2.08 11.98
C VAL A 487 -12.21 -0.70 12.06
N ARG A 488 -13.14 -0.50 13.00
CA ARG A 488 -13.82 0.77 13.24
C ARG A 488 -13.33 1.37 14.55
N LEU A 489 -12.88 2.62 14.50
CA LEU A 489 -12.33 3.35 15.64
C LEU A 489 -13.14 4.63 15.87
N PRO A 490 -13.47 4.99 17.12
CA PRO A 490 -14.20 6.22 17.46
C PRO A 490 -13.26 7.43 17.53
N VAL A 491 -12.27 7.48 16.65
CA VAL A 491 -11.23 8.53 16.59
C VAL A 491 -10.94 8.90 15.16
N GLY A 492 -10.37 10.07 14.94
CA GLY A 492 -9.93 10.57 13.65
C GLY A 492 -8.44 10.28 13.49
N VAL A 493 -8.10 9.20 12.78
CA VAL A 493 -6.70 8.86 12.50
C VAL A 493 -6.13 9.86 11.49
N LEU A 494 -5.06 10.54 11.90
CA LEU A 494 -4.36 11.55 11.13
C LEU A 494 -3.28 10.93 10.23
N CYS A 495 -2.50 10.01 10.79
CA CYS A 495 -1.48 9.24 10.10
C CYS A 495 -1.16 7.95 10.84
N ALA A 496 -0.42 7.05 10.17
CA ALA A 496 -0.03 5.78 10.76
C ALA A 496 1.33 5.30 10.23
N GLU A 497 1.97 4.44 11.03
CA GLU A 497 3.25 3.81 10.75
C GLU A 497 3.23 2.36 11.22
N GLU A 498 3.78 1.46 10.41
CA GLU A 498 3.99 0.06 10.81
C GLU A 498 5.16 -0.07 11.79
N THR A 499 4.98 -0.89 12.82
CA THR A 499 6.00 -1.20 13.84
C THR A 499 6.02 -2.70 14.09
N GLU A 500 7.06 -3.20 14.76
CA GLU A 500 7.14 -4.63 15.14
C GLU A 500 5.94 -5.09 16.00
N GLN A 501 5.35 -4.19 16.78
CA GLN A 501 4.28 -4.49 17.74
C GLN A 501 2.87 -4.31 17.16
N GLY A 502 2.74 -3.73 15.97
CA GLY A 502 1.44 -3.34 15.42
C GLY A 502 1.52 -2.06 14.60
N ILE A 503 0.37 -1.46 14.31
CA ILE A 503 0.29 -0.17 13.64
C ILE A 503 0.19 0.96 14.65
N ARG A 504 1.20 1.83 14.65
CA ARG A 504 1.16 3.08 15.38
C ARG A 504 0.24 4.05 14.65
N ILE A 505 -0.73 4.60 15.35
CA ILE A 505 -1.62 5.64 14.84
C ILE A 505 -1.44 6.93 15.62
N ALA A 506 -1.45 8.06 14.92
CA ALA A 506 -1.72 9.36 15.51
C ALA A 506 -3.17 9.74 15.24
N TYR A 507 -3.90 10.16 16.26
CA TYR A 507 -5.32 10.44 16.13
C TYR A 507 -5.80 11.57 17.03
N VAL A 508 -6.98 12.09 16.70
CA VAL A 508 -7.75 13.01 17.56
C VAL A 508 -9.07 12.36 17.96
N PRO A 509 -9.53 12.52 19.20
CA PRO A 509 -10.82 11.99 19.63
C PRO A 509 -11.99 12.76 18.99
N ARG A 510 -11.83 14.06 18.75
CA ARG A 510 -12.84 14.94 18.17
C ARG A 510 -12.22 16.22 17.61
N LEU A 511 -12.89 16.86 16.65
CA LEU A 511 -12.54 18.21 16.23
C LEU A 511 -12.97 19.24 17.30
N PRO A 512 -12.08 20.13 17.77
CA PRO A 512 -12.47 21.23 18.65
C PRO A 512 -13.34 22.26 17.92
N ALA A 513 -14.03 23.11 18.68
CA ALA A 513 -14.98 24.09 18.14
C ALA A 513 -14.33 25.14 17.22
N ASP A 514 -13.04 25.42 17.39
CA ASP A 514 -12.26 26.31 16.52
C ASP A 514 -11.76 25.61 15.23
N GLY A 515 -12.07 24.32 15.08
CA GLY A 515 -11.67 23.49 13.94
C GLY A 515 -10.18 23.14 13.92
N LYS A 516 -9.43 23.39 15.00
CA LYS A 516 -7.96 23.35 15.01
C LYS A 516 -7.41 22.51 16.17
N PRO A 517 -7.39 21.16 16.05
CA PRO A 517 -6.82 20.32 17.09
C PRO A 517 -5.35 20.65 17.35
N ARG A 518 -5.02 21.01 18.60
CA ARG A 518 -3.65 21.26 19.10
C ARG A 518 -3.05 20.09 19.86
N THR A 519 -3.88 19.12 20.18
CA THR A 519 -3.46 17.87 20.83
C THR A 519 -3.85 16.72 19.94
N PHE A 520 -2.95 15.76 19.80
CA PHE A 520 -3.27 14.44 19.27
C PHE A 520 -2.74 13.37 20.22
N TYR A 521 -3.14 12.14 19.97
CA TYR A 521 -2.79 10.98 20.77
C TYR A 521 -2.12 9.95 19.88
N GLU A 522 -1.15 9.23 20.44
CA GLU A 522 -0.48 8.09 19.82
C GLU A 522 -0.93 6.80 20.52
N ALA A 523 -1.33 5.79 19.74
CA ALA A 523 -1.56 4.44 20.23
C ALA A 523 -0.99 3.42 19.24
N ILE A 524 -0.69 2.20 19.72
CA ILE A 524 -0.28 1.08 18.88
C ILE A 524 -1.44 0.08 18.84
N LEU A 525 -2.00 -0.12 17.66
CA LEU A 525 -3.03 -1.12 17.40
C LEU A 525 -2.35 -2.45 17.02
N PRO A 526 -2.56 -3.54 17.77
CA PRO A 526 -1.97 -4.85 17.46
C PRO A 526 -2.41 -5.36 16.10
N TYR A 527 -1.55 -6.03 15.33
CA TYR A 527 -1.91 -6.52 13.98
C TYR A 527 -3.06 -7.53 13.99
N GLU A 528 -3.19 -8.30 15.06
CA GLU A 528 -4.22 -9.33 15.22
C GLU A 528 -5.63 -8.76 15.17
N ILE A 529 -5.82 -7.47 15.52
CA ILE A 529 -7.14 -6.83 15.46
C ILE A 529 -7.65 -6.66 14.02
N PHE A 530 -6.78 -6.80 13.01
CA PHE A 530 -7.15 -6.73 11.60
C PHE A 530 -7.37 -8.11 10.98
N SER A 531 -7.04 -9.19 11.71
CA SER A 531 -7.21 -10.56 11.25
C SER A 531 -8.67 -11.07 11.40
N ASN A 532 -9.02 -12.06 10.57
CA ASN A 532 -10.29 -12.81 10.66
C ASN A 532 -10.16 -14.08 11.51
N GLU A 533 -9.02 -14.32 12.15
CA GLU A 533 -8.87 -15.48 13.03
C GLU A 533 -9.70 -15.22 14.30
N GLU A 534 -10.87 -15.87 14.36
CA GLU A 534 -11.84 -15.73 15.44
C GLU A 534 -11.35 -16.18 16.80
#